data_AF-A0A8T0JY90-F1
#
_entry.id   AF-A0A8T0JY90-F1
#
_cell.length_a   1.000
_cell.length_b   1.000
_cell.length_c   1.000
_cell.angle_alpha   90.00
_cell.angle_beta   90.00
_cell.angle_gamma   90.00
#
_symmetry.space_group_name_H-M   'P 1'
#
loop_
_entity.id
_entity.type
_entity.pdbx_description
1 polymer ?
#
loop_
_entity_poly.entity_id
_entity_poly.type
_entity_poly.pdbx_seq_one_letter_code
_entity_poly.pdbx_strand_id
1 'polypeptide(L)'
;MDSYSKFLKDMADSKLSECIDDVISEYLSVGDPESCRDKLEKILMQGLNEQLEDVKGKSDSKFMLHPLNHHSLKAYTTLASAYKVCASDLLSVDSEIDTNQLKAFDMSRTSAAYSLLLAGATHHLFNSESSLIVSVANFWIGAGESLLFLSRSSGWGTCDNLGLIVPNHTSAIKLKWSKCSLVDRIRTCVANGQINSADFENVSNEFICCVSDITQKVWGFLISDCPFLRSCKDPINFSRLMSTKSSNRMDFEVCVDKSYKTEISYTHEPENSIYICEEPTSTDDVVACLLQLGLHCLAYGGLLGSICYGSQSHVVCHVQNVLDREKNIVLYSREES
;
A
#
# COMPACT_ATOMS: atom_id res chain seq x y z
N MET A 1 -13.73 -2.72 37.45
CA MET A 1 -14.19 -2.18 36.16
C MET A 1 -13.35 -2.71 34.99
N ASP A 2 -12.03 -2.89 35.14
CA ASP A 2 -11.15 -3.34 34.05
C ASP A 2 -11.44 -4.74 33.49
N SER A 3 -11.91 -5.68 34.31
CA SER A 3 -12.21 -7.06 33.85
C SER A 3 -13.42 -7.15 32.92
N TYR A 4 -14.42 -6.29 33.09
CA TYR A 4 -15.64 -6.30 32.26
C TYR A 4 -15.39 -5.65 30.90
N SER A 5 -14.65 -4.53 30.89
CA SER A 5 -14.22 -3.88 29.64
C SER A 5 -13.32 -4.79 28.80
N LYS A 6 -12.38 -5.51 29.44
CA LYS A 6 -11.56 -6.51 28.76
C LYS A 6 -12.39 -7.65 28.16
N PHE A 7 -13.34 -8.18 28.92
CA PHE A 7 -14.22 -9.25 28.45
C PHE A 7 -15.07 -8.84 27.24
N LEU A 8 -15.62 -7.62 27.25
CA LEU A 8 -16.38 -7.08 26.12
C LEU A 8 -15.50 -6.91 24.87
N LYS A 9 -14.27 -6.42 25.05
CA LYS A 9 -13.31 -6.28 23.95
C LYS A 9 -12.93 -7.65 23.35
N ASP A 10 -12.63 -8.64 24.19
CA ASP A 10 -12.28 -9.99 23.74
C ASP A 10 -13.46 -10.65 22.99
N MET A 11 -14.69 -10.43 23.45
CA MET A 11 -15.90 -10.91 22.76
C MET A 11 -16.11 -10.21 21.42
N ALA A 12 -15.93 -8.88 21.36
CA ALA A 12 -16.05 -8.12 20.13
C ALA A 12 -14.97 -8.52 19.10
N ASP A 13 -13.73 -8.73 19.56
CA ASP A 13 -12.63 -9.21 18.71
C ASP A 13 -12.94 -10.62 18.16
N SER A 14 -13.52 -11.53 18.96
CA SER A 14 -13.94 -12.87 18.50
C SER A 14 -15.03 -12.78 17.43
N LYS A 15 -16.11 -12.04 17.68
CA LYS A 15 -17.21 -11.88 16.71
C LYS A 15 -16.73 -11.22 15.41
N LEU A 16 -15.86 -10.21 15.51
CA LEU A 16 -15.32 -9.52 14.35
C LEU A 16 -14.40 -10.44 13.52
N SER A 17 -13.65 -11.30 14.21
CA SER A 17 -12.83 -12.34 13.58
C SER A 17 -13.68 -13.39 12.85
N GLU A 18 -14.76 -13.87 13.48
CA GLU A 18 -15.73 -14.79 12.87
C GLU A 18 -16.36 -14.20 11.61
N CYS A 19 -16.81 -12.93 11.66
CA CYS A 19 -17.36 -12.24 10.50
C CYS A 19 -16.37 -12.15 9.32
N ILE A 20 -15.09 -11.89 9.60
CA ILE A 20 -14.05 -11.85 8.56
C ILE A 20 -13.87 -13.23 7.94
N ASP A 21 -13.79 -14.27 8.78
CA ASP A 21 -13.57 -15.64 8.33
C ASP A 21 -14.75 -16.20 7.53
N ASP A 22 -15.97 -15.85 7.91
CA ASP A 22 -17.18 -16.21 7.16
C ASP A 22 -17.17 -15.59 5.75
N VAL A 23 -16.85 -14.30 5.63
CA VAL A 23 -16.79 -13.61 4.34
C VAL A 23 -15.66 -14.16 3.46
N ILE A 24 -14.50 -14.44 4.04
CA ILE A 24 -13.38 -15.06 3.29
C ILE A 24 -13.76 -16.46 2.83
N SER A 25 -14.41 -17.27 3.69
CA SER A 25 -14.85 -18.62 3.35
C SER A 25 -15.91 -18.62 2.25
N GLU A 26 -16.84 -17.66 2.30
CA GLU A 26 -17.82 -17.43 1.23
C GLU A 26 -17.12 -17.09 -0.09
N TYR A 27 -16.16 -16.16 -0.08
CA TYR A 27 -15.40 -15.78 -1.27
C TYR A 27 -14.65 -16.96 -1.90
N LEU A 28 -13.97 -17.78 -1.09
CA LEU A 28 -13.23 -18.95 -1.56
C LEU A 28 -14.15 -20.06 -2.11
N SER A 29 -15.43 -20.07 -1.73
CA SER A 29 -16.43 -21.05 -2.17
C SER A 29 -17.21 -20.59 -3.40
N VAL A 30 -17.75 -19.37 -3.35
CA VAL A 30 -18.64 -18.80 -4.37
C VAL A 30 -17.85 -18.11 -5.48
N GLY A 31 -16.68 -17.55 -5.19
CA GLY A 31 -15.85 -16.83 -6.14
C GLY A 31 -16.40 -15.46 -6.55
N ASP A 32 -17.15 -14.79 -5.67
CA ASP A 32 -17.69 -13.44 -5.92
C ASP A 32 -16.79 -12.36 -5.28
N PRO A 33 -15.90 -11.71 -6.07
CA PRO A 33 -14.97 -10.71 -5.55
C PRO A 33 -15.65 -9.38 -5.20
N GLU A 34 -16.78 -9.01 -5.85
CA GLU A 34 -17.47 -7.75 -5.57
C GLU A 34 -18.17 -7.81 -4.21
N SER A 35 -18.94 -8.87 -3.95
CA SER A 35 -19.59 -9.11 -2.66
C SER A 35 -18.57 -9.23 -1.52
N CYS A 36 -17.45 -9.93 -1.77
CA CYS A 36 -16.36 -10.06 -0.80
C CYS A 36 -15.79 -8.70 -0.39
N ARG A 37 -15.44 -7.86 -1.37
CA ARG A 37 -14.92 -6.50 -1.13
C ARG A 37 -15.87 -5.69 -0.28
N ASP A 38 -17.12 -5.58 -0.71
CA ASP A 38 -18.11 -4.70 -0.08
C ASP A 38 -18.37 -5.13 1.38
N LYS A 39 -18.44 -6.45 1.64
CA LYS A 39 -18.58 -7.00 2.99
C LYS A 39 -17.35 -6.76 3.86
N LEU A 40 -16.14 -7.05 3.37
CA LEU A 40 -14.91 -6.86 4.13
C LEU A 40 -14.62 -5.39 4.42
N GLU A 41 -14.79 -4.49 3.44
CA GLU A 41 -14.63 -3.05 3.66
C GLU A 41 -15.64 -2.53 4.68
N LYS A 42 -16.90 -2.98 4.60
CA LYS A 42 -17.90 -2.63 5.59
C LYS A 42 -17.50 -3.09 6.99
N ILE A 43 -17.00 -4.31 7.14
CA ILE A 43 -16.51 -4.84 8.42
C ILE A 43 -15.34 -3.99 8.95
N LEU A 44 -14.35 -3.68 8.10
CA LEU A 44 -13.21 -2.84 8.48
C LEU A 44 -13.61 -1.40 8.80
N MET A 45 -14.61 -0.85 8.10
CA MET A 45 -15.07 0.53 8.26
C MET A 45 -16.10 0.72 9.36
N GLN A 46 -16.91 -0.27 9.68
CA GLN A 46 -18.00 -0.15 10.66
C GLN A 46 -17.68 -0.86 11.95
N GLY A 47 -16.73 -1.82 11.95
CA GLY A 47 -16.43 -2.63 13.12
C GLY A 47 -17.68 -3.38 13.61
N LEU A 48 -17.67 -3.77 14.88
CA LEU A 48 -18.88 -4.25 15.54
C LEU A 48 -19.57 -3.07 16.25
N ASN A 49 -20.72 -2.66 15.74
CA ASN A 49 -21.66 -1.82 16.48
C ASN A 49 -22.49 -2.74 17.37
N GLU A 50 -22.08 -2.95 18.61
CA GLU A 50 -22.98 -3.57 19.56
C GLU A 50 -24.11 -2.58 19.90
N GLN A 51 -25.26 -2.72 19.25
CA GLN A 51 -26.51 -2.58 20.01
C GLN A 51 -26.58 -3.79 20.94
N LEU A 52 -25.78 -3.78 22.01
CA LEU A 52 -26.01 -4.68 23.13
C LEU A 52 -27.29 -4.14 23.80
N GLU A 53 -28.43 -4.71 23.45
CA GLU A 53 -29.78 -4.20 23.72
C GLU A 53 -30.16 -4.03 25.21
N ASP A 54 -29.24 -4.15 26.19
CA ASP A 54 -29.67 -4.29 27.59
C ASP A 54 -28.92 -3.48 28.66
N VAL A 55 -28.07 -2.51 28.29
CA VAL A 55 -27.47 -1.62 29.31
C VAL A 55 -27.61 -0.14 28.96
N LYS A 56 -28.55 0.48 29.67
CA LYS A 56 -28.86 1.90 29.77
C LYS A 56 -27.61 2.79 29.79
N GLY A 57 -27.26 3.35 28.64
CA GLY A 57 -26.25 4.41 28.51
C GLY A 57 -25.55 4.34 27.17
N LYS A 58 -25.96 5.20 26.22
CA LYS A 58 -25.35 5.34 24.89
C LYS A 58 -23.86 5.65 25.01
N SER A 59 -23.02 4.65 24.82
CA SER A 59 -21.68 4.85 24.31
C SER A 59 -21.63 4.19 22.94
N ASP A 60 -21.54 4.99 21.88
CA ASP A 60 -21.24 4.54 20.52
C ASP A 60 -19.78 4.05 20.46
N SER A 61 -19.45 3.01 21.22
CA SER A 61 -18.11 2.41 21.21
C SER A 61 -18.04 1.43 20.05
N LYS A 62 -17.50 1.90 18.93
CA LYS A 62 -17.20 1.08 17.77
C LYS A 62 -15.98 0.22 18.06
N PHE A 63 -16.15 -1.10 18.12
CA PHE A 63 -15.03 -2.03 18.26
C PHE A 63 -14.40 -2.31 16.89
N MET A 64 -13.11 -2.03 16.76
CA MET A 64 -12.33 -2.29 15.55
C MET A 64 -11.14 -3.17 15.89
N LEU A 65 -10.85 -4.13 15.01
CA LEU A 65 -9.63 -4.92 15.12
C LEU A 65 -8.41 -4.00 14.99
N HIS A 66 -7.37 -4.36 15.71
CA HIS A 66 -6.06 -3.73 15.54
C HIS A 66 -5.60 -3.92 14.08
N PRO A 67 -5.02 -2.90 13.41
CA PRO A 67 -4.57 -3.01 12.02
C PRO A 67 -3.54 -4.12 11.77
N LEU A 68 -2.77 -4.49 12.81
CA LEU A 68 -1.80 -5.60 12.78
C LEU A 68 -2.36 -6.94 13.30
N ASN A 69 -3.65 -7.01 13.64
CA ASN A 69 -4.27 -8.28 14.00
C ASN A 69 -4.26 -9.23 12.79
N HIS A 70 -3.99 -10.51 13.00
CA HIS A 70 -3.92 -11.50 11.92
C HIS A 70 -5.20 -11.58 11.07
N HIS A 71 -6.39 -11.32 11.63
CA HIS A 71 -7.64 -11.22 10.86
C HIS A 71 -7.68 -9.98 9.97
N SER A 72 -7.16 -8.84 10.44
CA SER A 72 -7.00 -7.64 9.61
C SER A 72 -6.04 -7.94 8.44
N LEU A 73 -4.94 -8.65 8.68
CA LEU A 73 -4.01 -9.06 7.62
C LEU A 73 -4.66 -10.02 6.61
N LYS A 74 -5.47 -10.98 7.08
CA LYS A 74 -6.29 -11.86 6.20
C LYS A 74 -7.26 -11.03 5.36
N ALA A 75 -7.92 -10.04 5.96
CA ALA A 75 -8.82 -9.14 5.24
C ALA A 75 -8.08 -8.32 4.18
N TYR A 76 -6.92 -7.73 4.49
CA TYR A 76 -6.12 -6.97 3.51
C TYR A 76 -5.62 -7.86 2.37
N THR A 77 -5.17 -9.08 2.69
CA THR A 77 -4.75 -10.07 1.68
C THR A 77 -5.90 -10.40 0.74
N THR A 78 -7.09 -10.65 1.31
CA THR A 78 -8.29 -11.00 0.54
C THR A 78 -8.77 -9.83 -0.30
N LEU A 79 -8.79 -8.61 0.26
CA LEU A 79 -9.16 -7.39 -0.45
C LEU A 79 -8.22 -7.11 -1.61
N ALA A 80 -6.89 -7.17 -1.40
CA ALA A 80 -5.91 -7.01 -2.46
C ALA A 80 -6.18 -7.98 -3.63
N SER A 81 -6.49 -9.25 -3.32
CA SER A 81 -6.85 -10.27 -4.29
C SER A 81 -8.18 -9.99 -5.00
N ALA A 82 -9.26 -9.73 -4.24
CA ALA A 82 -10.59 -9.49 -4.79
C ALA A 82 -10.61 -8.27 -5.73
N TYR A 83 -9.95 -7.16 -5.35
CA TYR A 83 -9.79 -6.00 -6.23
C TYR A 83 -9.01 -6.33 -7.51
N LYS A 84 -7.96 -7.15 -7.42
CA LYS A 84 -7.18 -7.58 -8.59
C LYS A 84 -8.01 -8.45 -9.54
N VAL A 85 -8.84 -9.35 -9.00
CA VAL A 85 -9.77 -10.18 -9.78
C VAL A 85 -10.81 -9.30 -10.46
N CYS A 86 -11.48 -8.41 -9.73
CA CYS A 86 -12.41 -7.43 -10.32
C CYS A 86 -11.79 -6.62 -11.46
N ALA A 87 -10.55 -6.14 -11.28
CA ALA A 87 -9.84 -5.41 -12.34
C ALA A 87 -9.62 -6.29 -13.58
N SER A 88 -9.23 -7.55 -13.38
CA SER A 88 -8.97 -8.50 -14.47
C SER A 88 -10.24 -8.86 -15.23
N ASP A 89 -11.34 -9.09 -14.50
CA ASP A 89 -12.64 -9.41 -15.08
C ASP A 89 -13.14 -8.25 -15.96
N LEU A 90 -13.03 -7.00 -15.47
CA LEU A 90 -13.41 -5.81 -16.23
C LEU A 90 -12.58 -5.61 -17.51
N LEU A 91 -11.31 -6.00 -17.49
CA LEU A 91 -10.43 -5.94 -18.69
C LEU A 91 -10.71 -7.06 -19.69
N SER A 92 -11.39 -8.15 -19.26
CA SER A 92 -11.70 -9.29 -20.12
C SER A 92 -13.00 -9.13 -20.93
N VAL A 93 -13.84 -8.14 -20.60
CA VAL A 93 -15.13 -7.91 -21.24
C VAL A 93 -14.98 -6.92 -22.41
N ASP A 94 -15.30 -7.37 -23.63
CA ASP A 94 -15.09 -6.65 -24.90
C ASP A 94 -15.99 -5.40 -25.15
N SER A 95 -16.83 -4.97 -24.20
CA SER A 95 -17.80 -3.87 -24.40
C SER A 95 -17.47 -2.59 -23.59
N GLU A 96 -17.91 -1.42 -24.10
CA GLU A 96 -17.69 -0.07 -23.53
C GLU A 96 -16.28 0.15 -22.98
N ILE A 97 -15.33 0.19 -23.92
CA ILE A 97 -13.89 0.17 -23.74
C ILE A 97 -13.43 1.20 -22.68
N ASP A 98 -13.94 2.43 -22.68
CA ASP A 98 -13.40 3.50 -21.83
C ASP A 98 -13.88 3.41 -20.36
N THR A 99 -15.17 3.11 -20.11
CA THR A 99 -15.71 3.05 -18.73
C THR A 99 -15.21 1.83 -17.97
N ASN A 100 -15.15 0.68 -18.64
CA ASN A 100 -14.63 -0.54 -18.03
C ASN A 100 -13.13 -0.44 -17.77
N GLN A 101 -12.36 0.23 -18.64
CA GLN A 101 -10.94 0.49 -18.39
C GLN A 101 -10.69 1.40 -17.19
N LEU A 102 -11.48 2.48 -17.04
CA LEU A 102 -11.35 3.36 -15.88
C LEU A 102 -11.69 2.62 -14.58
N LYS A 103 -12.79 1.85 -14.56
CA LYS A 103 -13.16 1.05 -13.38
C LYS A 103 -12.09 0.00 -13.07
N ALA A 104 -11.53 -0.68 -14.08
CA ALA A 104 -10.45 -1.63 -13.89
C ALA A 104 -9.17 -0.97 -13.35
N PHE A 105 -8.85 0.24 -13.80
CA PHE A 105 -7.76 1.04 -13.29
C PHE A 105 -7.95 1.37 -11.80
N ASP A 106 -9.13 1.86 -11.43
CA ASP A 106 -9.46 2.18 -10.03
C ASP A 106 -9.36 0.93 -9.14
N MET A 107 -9.88 -0.21 -9.62
CA MET A 107 -9.76 -1.49 -8.90
C MET A 107 -8.30 -1.93 -8.74
N SER A 108 -7.48 -1.77 -9.78
CA SER A 108 -6.04 -2.08 -9.73
C SER A 108 -5.30 -1.17 -8.75
N ARG A 109 -5.68 0.11 -8.72
CA ARG A 109 -5.12 1.11 -7.81
C ARG A 109 -5.41 0.75 -6.35
N THR A 110 -6.66 0.41 -6.02
CA THR A 110 -7.02 -0.03 -4.67
C THR A 110 -6.37 -1.36 -4.29
N SER A 111 -6.25 -2.30 -5.23
CA SER A 111 -5.49 -3.55 -5.02
C SER A 111 -4.03 -3.29 -4.65
N ALA A 112 -3.36 -2.39 -5.37
CA ALA A 112 -1.99 -1.99 -5.08
C ALA A 112 -1.85 -1.32 -3.72
N ALA A 113 -2.83 -0.49 -3.33
CA ALA A 113 -2.86 0.16 -2.03
C ALA A 113 -2.97 -0.83 -0.86
N TYR A 114 -3.87 -1.83 -0.95
CA TYR A 114 -3.96 -2.90 0.04
C TYR A 114 -2.71 -3.78 0.08
N SER A 115 -2.13 -4.08 -1.08
CA SER A 115 -0.88 -4.84 -1.18
C SER A 115 0.26 -4.13 -0.45
N LEU A 116 0.37 -2.80 -0.64
CA LEU A 116 1.38 -1.98 0.03
C LEU A 116 1.15 -1.90 1.54
N LEU A 117 -0.10 -1.69 1.98
CA LEU A 117 -0.47 -1.69 3.40
C LEU A 117 -0.11 -3.03 4.07
N LEU A 118 -0.42 -4.14 3.41
CA LEU A 118 -0.11 -5.49 3.90
C LEU A 118 1.40 -5.73 3.99
N ALA A 119 2.17 -5.28 3.00
CA ALA A 119 3.63 -5.37 3.01
C ALA A 119 4.25 -4.57 4.16
N GLY A 120 3.80 -3.33 4.38
CA GLY A 120 4.24 -2.52 5.51
C GLY A 120 3.85 -3.12 6.87
N ALA A 121 2.62 -3.64 7.00
CA ALA A 121 2.12 -4.24 8.24
C ALA A 121 2.95 -5.46 8.64
N THR A 122 3.19 -6.33 7.67
CA THR A 122 3.93 -7.57 7.86
C THR A 122 5.42 -7.32 8.04
N HIS A 123 5.98 -6.27 7.42
CA HIS A 123 7.34 -5.81 7.70
C HIS A 123 7.50 -5.31 9.14
N HIS A 124 6.53 -4.54 9.65
CA HIS A 124 6.55 -4.12 11.05
C HIS A 124 6.56 -5.32 12.02
N LEU A 125 5.74 -6.34 11.74
CA LEU A 125 5.74 -7.58 12.52
C LEU A 125 7.05 -8.35 12.39
N PHE A 126 7.61 -8.44 11.18
CA PHE A 126 8.90 -9.10 10.91
C PHE A 126 10.05 -8.50 11.73
N ASN A 127 10.05 -7.18 11.95
CA ASN A 127 11.07 -6.53 12.79
C ASN A 127 11.03 -6.99 14.26
N SER A 128 9.91 -7.55 14.71
CA SER A 128 9.78 -8.16 16.04
C SER A 128 9.88 -9.70 16.01
N GLU A 129 9.52 -10.33 14.89
CA GLU A 129 9.41 -11.78 14.72
C GLU A 129 10.01 -12.22 13.37
N SER A 130 11.28 -12.63 13.38
CA SER A 130 12.04 -12.94 12.17
C SER A 130 11.52 -14.15 11.40
N SER A 131 10.74 -15.04 12.04
CA SER A 131 10.10 -16.19 11.37
C SER A 131 9.14 -15.78 10.26
N LEU A 132 8.69 -14.52 10.25
CA LEU A 132 7.81 -13.97 9.20
C LEU A 132 8.53 -13.62 7.90
N ILE A 133 9.85 -13.82 7.79
CA ILE A 133 10.67 -13.43 6.62
C ILE A 133 10.10 -13.90 5.28
N VAL A 134 9.56 -15.12 5.22
CA VAL A 134 8.93 -15.71 4.03
C VAL A 134 7.69 -14.91 3.62
N SER A 135 6.84 -14.59 4.59
CA SER A 135 5.60 -13.83 4.37
C SER A 135 5.91 -12.41 3.92
N VAL A 136 6.79 -11.70 4.63
CA VAL A 136 7.16 -10.32 4.27
C VAL A 136 7.85 -10.25 2.90
N ALA A 137 8.66 -11.25 2.53
CA ALA A 137 9.23 -11.35 1.18
C ALA A 137 8.14 -11.40 0.11
N ASN A 138 7.17 -12.31 0.26
CA ASN A 138 6.07 -12.47 -0.70
C ASN A 138 5.19 -11.22 -0.77
N PHE A 139 4.93 -10.55 0.36
CA PHE A 139 4.09 -9.35 0.38
C PHE A 139 4.79 -8.15 -0.27
N TRP A 140 6.10 -7.95 -0.05
CA TRP A 140 6.84 -6.93 -0.78
C TRP A 140 6.92 -7.20 -2.28
N ILE A 141 7.10 -8.47 -2.68
CA ILE A 141 7.05 -8.86 -4.10
C ILE A 141 5.68 -8.53 -4.69
N GLY A 142 4.60 -8.99 -4.05
CA GLY A 142 3.23 -8.74 -4.50
C GLY A 142 2.87 -7.25 -4.57
N ALA A 143 3.27 -6.46 -3.58
CA ALA A 143 3.10 -5.01 -3.61
C ALA A 143 3.84 -4.38 -4.79
N GLY A 144 5.08 -4.81 -5.01
CA GLY A 144 5.88 -4.32 -6.13
C GLY A 144 5.29 -4.66 -7.49
N GLU A 145 4.80 -5.88 -7.68
CA GLU A 145 4.11 -6.30 -8.91
C GLU A 145 2.83 -5.48 -9.15
N SER A 146 1.99 -5.29 -8.12
CA SER A 146 0.75 -4.52 -8.24
C SER A 146 1.03 -3.05 -8.59
N LEU A 147 2.08 -2.44 -8.02
CA LEU A 147 2.49 -1.08 -8.33
C LEU A 147 3.05 -0.93 -9.75
N LEU A 148 3.90 -1.88 -10.19
CA LEU A 148 4.41 -1.90 -11.56
C LEU A 148 3.29 -2.12 -12.58
N PHE A 149 2.32 -2.98 -12.26
CA PHE A 149 1.15 -3.19 -13.10
C PHE A 149 0.35 -1.89 -13.25
N LEU A 150 0.07 -1.21 -12.13
CA LEU A 150 -0.64 0.07 -12.12
C LEU A 150 0.10 1.14 -12.91
N SER A 151 1.41 1.30 -12.71
CA SER A 151 2.22 2.32 -13.41
C SER A 151 2.25 2.13 -14.93
N ARG A 152 1.84 0.96 -15.44
CA ARG A 152 1.83 0.60 -16.87
C ARG A 152 0.44 0.48 -17.48
N SER A 153 -0.58 0.59 -16.66
CA SER A 153 -1.96 0.38 -17.11
C SER A 153 -2.37 1.44 -18.14
N SER A 154 -3.22 1.08 -19.10
CA SER A 154 -3.71 2.04 -20.11
C SER A 154 -4.68 3.09 -19.55
N GLY A 155 -5.15 2.90 -18.31
CA GLY A 155 -6.13 3.77 -17.65
C GLY A 155 -5.65 5.20 -17.41
N TRP A 156 -4.33 5.44 -17.41
CA TRP A 156 -3.77 6.79 -17.26
C TRP A 156 -4.33 7.79 -18.28
N GLY A 157 -4.48 7.37 -19.55
CA GLY A 157 -5.04 8.24 -20.61
C GLY A 157 -6.54 8.54 -20.45
N THR A 158 -7.26 7.72 -19.69
CA THR A 158 -8.68 7.95 -19.41
C THR A 158 -8.87 8.87 -18.20
N CYS A 159 -7.93 8.86 -17.24
CA CYS A 159 -7.90 9.80 -16.12
C CYS A 159 -7.67 11.26 -16.58
N ASP A 160 -6.83 11.46 -17.61
CA ASP A 160 -6.56 12.79 -18.19
C ASP A 160 -7.85 13.47 -18.72
N ASN A 161 -8.81 12.69 -19.22
CA ASN A 161 -10.08 13.20 -19.76
C ASN A 161 -11.10 13.62 -18.68
N LEU A 162 -10.94 13.19 -17.43
CA LEU A 162 -11.85 13.51 -16.31
C LEU A 162 -11.38 14.68 -15.44
N GLY A 163 -10.29 15.38 -15.80
CA GLY A 163 -9.74 16.49 -15.02
C GLY A 163 -8.98 16.06 -13.75
N LEU A 164 -8.68 14.77 -13.63
CA LEU A 164 -7.82 14.19 -12.59
C LEU A 164 -6.37 14.16 -13.12
N ILE A 165 -5.69 15.31 -13.01
CA ILE A 165 -4.26 15.54 -13.29
C ILE A 165 -3.85 15.24 -14.76
N VAL A 166 -3.28 16.26 -15.41
CA VAL A 166 -2.89 16.28 -16.84
C VAL A 166 -1.40 15.89 -16.97
N PRO A 167 -0.95 15.09 -17.98
CA PRO A 167 -0.30 15.67 -19.17
C PRO A 167 -0.42 14.89 -20.50
N ASN A 168 -0.01 15.59 -21.56
CA ASN A 168 0.02 15.17 -22.96
C ASN A 168 0.59 13.75 -23.20
N HIS A 169 -0.21 12.95 -23.90
CA HIS A 169 0.23 11.73 -24.58
C HIS A 169 1.47 11.98 -25.45
N THR A 170 2.39 11.00 -25.47
CA THR A 170 3.48 10.76 -26.46
C THR A 170 4.87 11.37 -26.24
N SER A 171 5.21 11.99 -25.10
CA SER A 171 6.63 12.27 -24.83
C SER A 171 7.29 11.08 -24.11
N ALA A 172 8.40 10.57 -24.67
CA ALA A 172 9.27 9.62 -24.00
C ALA A 172 9.42 10.04 -22.53
N ILE A 173 8.90 9.24 -21.60
CA ILE A 173 8.77 9.64 -20.20
C ILE A 173 10.18 9.99 -19.71
N LYS A 174 10.47 11.29 -19.61
CA LYS A 174 11.77 11.81 -19.21
C LYS A 174 11.82 11.78 -17.69
N LEU A 175 11.72 10.56 -17.16
CA LEU A 175 11.72 10.27 -15.74
C LEU A 175 13.00 10.87 -15.16
N LYS A 176 12.84 11.88 -14.29
CA LYS A 176 13.95 12.35 -13.46
C LYS A 176 14.11 11.35 -12.32
N TRP A 177 14.68 10.19 -12.64
CA TRP A 177 15.03 9.17 -11.66
C TRP A 177 15.93 9.82 -10.62
N SER A 178 15.47 9.86 -9.36
CA SER A 178 16.44 9.97 -8.28
C SER A 178 17.36 8.75 -8.42
N LYS A 179 18.66 8.96 -8.58
CA LYS A 179 19.64 7.86 -8.66
C LYS A 179 19.74 7.20 -7.28
N CYS A 180 18.71 6.45 -6.90
CA CYS A 180 18.75 5.62 -5.73
C CYS A 180 19.52 4.35 -6.12
N SER A 181 20.78 4.26 -5.69
CA SER A 181 21.64 3.09 -5.93
C SER A 181 21.22 1.86 -5.12
N LEU A 182 20.21 1.99 -4.25
CA LEU A 182 19.72 0.92 -3.39
C LEU A 182 19.28 -0.32 -4.17
N VAL A 183 18.54 -0.16 -5.27
CA VAL A 183 18.09 -1.30 -6.09
C VAL A 183 19.28 -2.06 -6.68
N ASP A 184 20.29 -1.34 -7.18
CA ASP A 184 21.51 -1.95 -7.72
C ASP A 184 22.34 -2.64 -6.62
N ARG A 185 22.39 -2.05 -5.43
CA ARG A 185 23.07 -2.62 -4.26
C ARG A 185 22.37 -3.91 -3.81
N ILE A 186 21.05 -3.88 -3.69
CA ILE A 186 20.24 -5.07 -3.38
C ILE A 186 20.45 -6.16 -4.43
N ARG A 187 20.44 -5.82 -5.72
CA ARG A 187 20.69 -6.77 -6.81
C ARG A 187 22.07 -7.45 -6.65
N THR A 188 23.07 -6.66 -6.27
CA THR A 188 24.43 -7.18 -6.03
C THR A 188 24.45 -8.16 -4.85
N CYS A 189 23.73 -7.86 -3.76
CA CYS A 189 23.58 -8.77 -2.63
C CYS A 189 22.90 -10.09 -3.03
N VAL A 190 21.82 -10.01 -3.81
CA VAL A 190 21.08 -11.19 -4.30
C VAL A 190 21.96 -12.06 -5.19
N ALA A 191 22.69 -11.45 -6.13
CA ALA A 191 23.58 -12.16 -7.05
C ALA A 191 24.74 -12.86 -6.32
N ASN A 192 25.29 -12.22 -5.29
CA ASN A 192 26.38 -12.78 -4.49
C ASN A 192 25.90 -13.88 -3.53
N GLY A 193 24.59 -14.00 -3.28
CA GLY A 193 23.99 -15.00 -2.39
C GLY A 193 24.43 -14.90 -0.93
N GLN A 194 25.09 -13.81 -0.55
CA GLN A 194 25.59 -13.56 0.79
C GLN A 194 25.39 -12.09 1.15
N ILE A 195 24.81 -11.86 2.34
CA ILE A 195 24.71 -10.56 2.99
C ILE A 195 25.00 -10.77 4.47
N ASN A 196 25.90 -9.97 5.05
CA ASN A 196 26.13 -10.01 6.50
C ASN A 196 25.03 -9.22 7.23
N SER A 197 24.92 -9.40 8.55
CA SER A 197 23.84 -8.80 9.34
C SER A 197 23.87 -7.27 9.34
N ALA A 198 25.05 -6.65 9.40
CA ALA A 198 25.20 -5.19 9.42
C ALA A 198 24.79 -4.56 8.08
N ASP A 199 25.19 -5.19 6.96
CA ASP A 199 24.79 -4.76 5.62
C ASP A 199 23.29 -4.96 5.40
N PHE A 200 22.72 -6.05 5.93
CA PHE A 200 21.28 -6.30 5.86
C PHE A 200 20.46 -5.25 6.62
N GLU A 201 20.86 -4.89 7.84
CA GLU A 201 20.21 -3.86 8.63
C GLU A 201 20.29 -2.49 7.95
N ASN A 202 21.48 -2.14 7.44
CA ASN A 202 21.67 -0.89 6.69
C ASN A 202 20.80 -0.84 5.42
N VAL A 203 20.78 -1.91 4.62
CA VAL A 203 19.93 -2.01 3.43
C VAL A 203 18.45 -1.95 3.78
N SER A 204 18.02 -2.61 4.86
CA SER A 204 16.62 -2.59 5.30
C SER A 204 16.19 -1.20 5.77
N ASN A 205 17.04 -0.50 6.52
CA ASN A 205 16.75 0.87 6.97
C ASN A 205 16.69 1.85 5.80
N GLU A 206 17.65 1.78 4.87
CA GLU A 206 17.64 2.62 3.66
C GLU A 206 16.40 2.33 2.80
N PHE A 207 16.00 1.06 2.68
CA PHE A 207 14.79 0.66 1.99
C PHE A 207 13.53 1.28 2.61
N ILE A 208 13.36 1.16 3.92
CA ILE A 208 12.17 1.70 4.60
C ILE A 208 12.11 3.22 4.48
N CYS A 209 13.23 3.93 4.61
CA CYS A 209 13.28 5.37 4.36
C CYS A 209 12.84 5.70 2.93
N CYS A 210 13.44 5.04 1.92
CA CYS A 210 13.11 5.28 0.52
C CYS A 210 11.64 5.01 0.20
N VAL A 211 11.12 3.86 0.63
CA VAL A 211 9.73 3.47 0.40
C VAL A 211 8.76 4.38 1.14
N SER A 212 9.07 4.79 2.37
CA SER A 212 8.27 5.76 3.12
C SER A 212 8.18 7.10 2.37
N ASP A 213 9.31 7.64 1.93
CA ASP A 213 9.38 8.94 1.24
C ASP A 213 8.61 8.94 -0.08
N ILE A 214 8.76 7.86 -0.87
CA ILE A 214 8.04 7.73 -2.14
C ILE A 214 6.55 7.50 -1.88
N THR A 215 6.20 6.66 -0.90
CA THR A 215 4.80 6.36 -0.56
C THR A 215 4.05 7.62 -0.18
N GLN A 216 4.64 8.54 0.60
CA GLN A 216 4.00 9.81 0.97
C GLN A 216 3.55 10.62 -0.25
N LYS A 217 4.28 10.55 -1.37
CA LYS A 217 3.95 11.28 -2.61
C LYS A 217 2.78 10.67 -3.37
N VAL A 218 2.57 9.35 -3.27
CA VAL A 218 1.58 8.62 -4.09
C VAL A 218 0.43 8.02 -3.28
N TRP A 219 0.49 8.05 -1.95
CA TRP A 219 -0.51 7.41 -1.10
C TRP A 219 -1.90 8.01 -1.28
N GLY A 220 -2.00 9.34 -1.34
CA GLY A 220 -3.27 10.03 -1.59
C GLY A 220 -3.91 9.61 -2.92
N PHE A 221 -3.10 9.39 -3.94
CA PHE A 221 -3.56 8.85 -5.23
C PHE A 221 -4.06 7.40 -5.07
N LEU A 222 -3.26 6.52 -4.46
CA LEU A 222 -3.56 5.10 -4.28
C LEU A 222 -4.87 4.83 -3.52
N ILE A 223 -5.20 5.66 -2.54
CA ILE A 223 -6.36 5.47 -1.65
C ILE A 223 -7.61 6.25 -2.06
N SER A 224 -7.56 6.94 -3.20
CA SER A 224 -8.59 7.90 -3.61
C SER A 224 -10.00 7.31 -3.54
N ASP A 225 -10.28 6.07 -3.95
CA ASP A 225 -11.65 5.54 -3.95
C ASP A 225 -11.96 4.52 -2.83
N CYS A 226 -11.13 4.46 -1.78
CA CYS A 226 -11.33 3.54 -0.66
C CYS A 226 -11.46 4.29 0.68
N PRO A 227 -12.66 4.36 1.30
CA PRO A 227 -12.87 5.02 2.59
C PRO A 227 -12.02 4.45 3.73
N PHE A 228 -11.79 3.13 3.73
CA PHE A 228 -10.96 2.47 4.75
C PHE A 228 -9.51 2.92 4.65
N LEU A 229 -8.92 2.84 3.46
CA LEU A 229 -7.52 3.18 3.26
C LEU A 229 -7.23 4.66 3.49
N ARG A 230 -8.20 5.55 3.23
CA ARG A 230 -8.13 6.97 3.62
C ARG A 230 -7.97 7.18 5.14
N SER A 231 -8.42 6.26 5.97
CA SER A 231 -8.21 6.30 7.42
C SER A 231 -6.80 5.88 7.84
N CYS A 232 -6.06 5.21 6.96
CA CYS A 232 -4.67 4.79 7.19
C CYS A 232 -3.72 5.93 6.81
N LYS A 233 -3.15 6.61 7.81
CA LYS A 233 -2.26 7.78 7.59
C LYS A 233 -0.91 7.43 6.95
N ASP A 234 -0.35 6.28 7.29
CA ASP A 234 0.98 5.87 6.84
C ASP A 234 1.03 4.34 6.71
N PRO A 235 1.00 3.78 5.48
CA PRO A 235 0.94 2.33 5.28
C PRO A 235 2.30 1.64 5.47
N ILE A 236 3.38 2.39 5.71
CA ILE A 236 4.74 1.86 5.89
C ILE A 236 5.15 1.95 7.36
N ASN A 237 4.79 3.04 8.04
CA ASN A 237 5.14 3.27 9.42
C ASN A 237 3.95 3.05 10.38
N PHE A 238 3.81 1.80 10.83
CA PHE A 238 2.76 1.42 11.79
C PHE A 238 2.95 1.98 13.20
N SER A 239 4.11 2.57 13.54
CA SER A 239 4.24 3.31 14.80
C SER A 239 3.34 4.55 14.85
N ARG A 240 2.98 5.12 13.70
CA ARG A 240 2.09 6.29 13.57
C ARG A 240 0.61 5.94 13.48
N LEU A 241 0.26 4.75 12.98
CA LEU A 241 -1.11 4.21 13.01
C LEU A 241 -1.56 3.88 14.44
N MET A 242 -0.60 3.64 15.34
CA MET A 242 -0.80 3.25 16.73
C MET A 242 -1.14 4.41 17.67
N SER A 243 -1.44 5.62 17.17
CA SER A 243 -1.88 6.74 18.03
C SER A 243 -3.31 6.50 18.54
N THR A 244 -3.44 5.58 19.49
CA THR A 244 -4.58 5.48 20.40
C THR A 244 -4.55 6.68 21.34
N LYS A 245 -4.85 7.88 20.83
CA LYS A 245 -5.45 8.90 21.69
C LYS A 245 -6.92 8.55 21.82
N SER A 246 -7.23 7.68 22.77
CA SER A 246 -8.49 7.75 23.48
C SER A 246 -8.56 9.12 24.17
N SER A 247 -9.00 10.15 23.44
CA SER A 247 -9.46 11.39 24.04
C SER A 247 -10.30 12.14 23.01
N ASN A 248 -11.61 12.08 23.21
CA ASN A 248 -12.64 13.02 22.78
C ASN A 248 -12.15 14.18 21.88
N ARG A 249 -12.31 14.01 20.57
CA ARG A 249 -12.88 15.03 19.68
C ARG A 249 -13.07 14.44 18.29
N MET A 250 -14.32 14.41 17.82
CA MET A 250 -14.58 14.53 16.39
C MET A 250 -14.02 15.88 15.96
N ASP A 251 -12.98 15.87 15.15
CA ASP A 251 -12.68 16.96 14.22
C ASP A 251 -12.42 16.29 12.86
N PHE A 252 -13.50 16.17 12.09
CA PHE A 252 -13.45 15.95 10.65
C PHE A 252 -12.98 17.25 10.03
N GLU A 253 -11.67 17.44 9.92
CA GLU A 253 -11.13 18.55 9.14
C GLU A 253 -10.97 18.09 7.70
N VAL A 254 -12.00 18.41 6.91
CA VAL A 254 -11.93 18.44 5.46
C VAL A 254 -10.91 19.52 5.09
N CYS A 255 -9.75 19.13 4.57
CA CYS A 255 -8.94 20.07 3.80
C CYS A 255 -9.66 20.34 2.47
N VAL A 256 -10.57 21.31 2.50
CA VAL A 256 -10.97 22.05 1.31
C VAL A 256 -9.84 23.04 1.01
N ASP A 257 -9.21 22.78 -0.13
CA ASP A 257 -8.31 23.66 -0.86
C ASP A 257 -8.70 25.15 -0.78
N LYS A 258 -7.80 25.98 -0.23
CA LYS A 258 -7.80 27.44 -0.44
C LYS A 258 -6.38 28.01 -0.44
N SER A 259 -5.92 28.29 -1.66
CA SER A 259 -4.84 29.23 -2.01
C SER A 259 -4.84 30.49 -1.15
N TYR A 260 -3.71 30.84 -0.52
CA TYR A 260 -3.33 32.24 -0.25
C TYR A 260 -1.82 32.45 -0.25
N LYS A 261 -1.45 33.53 -0.93
CA LYS A 261 -0.14 34.17 -1.05
C LYS A 261 0.34 34.82 0.26
N THR A 262 1.67 34.80 0.45
CA THR A 262 2.55 35.82 1.04
C THR A 262 2.25 36.35 2.46
N GLU A 263 3.12 36.09 3.43
CA GLU A 263 4.08 37.08 3.97
C GLU A 263 5.03 36.46 5.02
N ILE A 264 6.26 36.97 4.99
CA ILE A 264 7.46 36.50 5.69
C ILE A 264 7.50 37.07 7.12
N SER A 265 7.92 36.27 8.10
CA SER A 265 8.52 36.77 9.34
C SER A 265 9.50 35.73 9.91
N TYR A 266 10.79 36.05 9.86
CA TYR A 266 11.90 35.25 10.40
C TYR A 266 12.12 35.54 11.88
N THR A 267 12.21 34.51 12.71
CA THR A 267 13.10 34.48 13.88
C THR A 267 13.62 33.06 14.10
N HIS A 268 14.94 32.93 14.12
CA HIS A 268 15.75 31.70 14.17
C HIS A 268 15.67 30.94 15.50
N GLU A 269 15.70 29.60 15.42
CA GLU A 269 16.74 28.70 15.96
C GLU A 269 16.39 27.22 15.57
N PRO A 270 17.37 26.29 15.55
CA PRO A 270 17.47 25.21 14.57
C PRO A 270 16.89 23.85 15.01
N GLU A 271 16.98 22.85 14.12
CA GLU A 271 16.71 21.42 14.37
C GLU A 271 15.25 20.95 14.28
N ASN A 272 14.73 20.92 13.06
CA ASN A 272 14.07 19.75 12.49
C ASN A 272 13.89 20.03 11.01
N SER A 273 14.64 19.33 10.16
CA SER A 273 14.40 19.36 8.72
C SER A 273 13.05 18.70 8.46
N ILE A 274 11.99 19.49 8.51
CA ILE A 274 10.72 19.15 7.89
C ILE A 274 11.04 19.08 6.41
N TYR A 275 11.26 17.87 5.92
CA TYR A 275 11.30 17.59 4.50
C TYR A 275 9.90 17.90 3.99
N ILE A 276 9.73 19.08 3.40
CA ILE A 276 8.57 19.39 2.58
C ILE A 276 8.73 18.50 1.36
N CYS A 277 8.13 17.31 1.39
CA CYS A 277 7.98 16.50 0.20
C CYS A 277 7.05 17.28 -0.74
N GLU A 278 7.63 17.83 -1.80
CA GLU A 278 6.87 18.40 -2.92
C GLU A 278 5.87 17.33 -3.39
N GLU A 279 4.57 17.65 -3.30
CA GLU A 279 3.53 16.82 -3.91
C GLU A 279 3.82 16.67 -5.41
N PRO A 280 3.61 15.49 -6.00
CA PRO A 280 3.86 15.28 -7.42
C PRO A 280 3.01 16.26 -8.24
N THR A 281 3.69 17.08 -9.03
CA THR A 281 3.09 18.20 -9.76
C THR A 281 2.40 17.79 -11.06
N SER A 282 2.59 16.54 -11.51
CA SER A 282 2.08 16.00 -12.78
C SER A 282 1.78 14.51 -12.70
N THR A 283 0.96 13.97 -13.62
CA THR A 283 0.71 12.52 -13.72
C THR A 283 2.00 11.75 -13.99
N ASP A 284 2.91 12.32 -14.78
CA ASP A 284 4.23 11.74 -15.04
C ASP A 284 5.03 11.55 -13.75
N ASP A 285 4.95 12.50 -12.80
CA ASP A 285 5.60 12.39 -11.49
C ASP A 285 4.97 11.29 -10.62
N VAL A 286 3.65 11.09 -10.69
CA VAL A 286 2.95 10.02 -9.98
C VAL A 286 3.36 8.66 -10.55
N VAL A 287 3.32 8.50 -11.88
CA VAL A 287 3.74 7.27 -12.57
C VAL A 287 5.20 6.95 -12.25
N ALA A 288 6.08 7.96 -12.23
CA ALA A 288 7.47 7.82 -11.83
C ALA A 288 7.62 7.26 -10.42
N CYS A 289 6.89 7.85 -9.47
CA CYS A 289 6.93 7.44 -8.08
C CYS A 289 6.38 6.02 -7.90
N LEU A 290 5.29 5.66 -8.57
CA LEU A 290 4.73 4.29 -8.53
C LEU A 290 5.71 3.26 -9.10
N LEU A 291 6.34 3.57 -10.22
CA LEU A 291 7.36 2.71 -10.84
C LEU A 291 8.55 2.51 -9.88
N GLN A 292 9.06 3.61 -9.32
CA GLN A 292 10.19 3.57 -8.39
C GLN A 292 9.83 2.80 -7.12
N LEU A 293 8.65 3.04 -6.55
CA LEU A 293 8.13 2.34 -5.38
C LEU A 293 8.02 0.83 -5.65
N GLY A 294 7.44 0.45 -6.80
CA GLY A 294 7.29 -0.94 -7.21
C GLY A 294 8.64 -1.66 -7.34
N LEU A 295 9.63 -1.00 -7.94
CA LEU A 295 10.99 -1.51 -8.06
C LEU A 295 11.68 -1.72 -6.71
N HIS A 296 11.55 -0.78 -5.78
CA HIS A 296 12.10 -0.93 -4.43
C HIS A 296 11.46 -2.11 -3.71
N CYS A 297 10.12 -2.22 -3.76
CA CYS A 297 9.38 -3.32 -3.14
C CYS A 297 9.82 -4.68 -3.71
N LEU A 298 9.92 -4.80 -5.04
CA LEU A 298 10.41 -6.02 -5.69
C LEU A 298 11.84 -6.37 -5.30
N ALA A 299 12.75 -5.40 -5.38
CA ALA A 299 14.16 -5.64 -5.06
C ALA A 299 14.31 -6.12 -3.61
N TYR A 300 13.68 -5.44 -2.66
CA TYR A 300 13.75 -5.82 -1.25
C TYR A 300 13.06 -7.16 -0.97
N GLY A 301 11.89 -7.40 -1.55
CA GLY A 301 11.23 -8.71 -1.47
C GLY A 301 12.10 -9.84 -2.05
N GLY A 302 12.82 -9.57 -3.15
CA GLY A 302 13.80 -10.48 -3.74
C GLY A 302 15.02 -10.72 -2.84
N LEU A 303 15.51 -9.70 -2.12
CA LEU A 303 16.55 -9.86 -1.10
C LEU A 303 16.09 -10.82 0.00
N LEU A 304 14.92 -10.58 0.59
CA LEU A 304 14.36 -11.44 1.62
C LEU A 304 14.11 -12.86 1.08
N GLY A 305 13.59 -12.96 -0.14
CA GLY A 305 13.41 -14.22 -0.86
C GLY A 305 14.72 -14.99 -1.05
N SER A 306 15.83 -14.31 -1.34
CA SER A 306 17.15 -14.94 -1.49
C SER A 306 17.66 -15.53 -0.18
N ILE A 307 17.30 -14.92 0.95
CA ILE A 307 17.66 -15.40 2.29
C ILE A 307 16.82 -16.63 2.65
N CYS A 308 15.51 -16.62 2.40
CA CYS A 308 14.61 -17.68 2.89
C CYS A 308 14.39 -18.84 1.90
N TYR A 309 14.43 -18.59 0.60
CA TYR A 309 14.26 -19.61 -0.45
C TYR A 309 15.57 -19.96 -1.18
N GLY A 310 16.61 -19.15 -1.01
CA GLY A 310 17.87 -19.26 -1.76
C GLY A 310 17.88 -18.40 -3.03
N SER A 311 19.08 -17.96 -3.43
CA SER A 311 19.31 -17.05 -4.57
C SER A 311 18.93 -17.62 -5.93
N GLN A 312 18.81 -18.94 -6.04
CA GLN A 312 18.43 -19.66 -7.27
C GLN A 312 16.98 -20.16 -7.25
N SER A 313 16.17 -19.73 -6.28
CA SER A 313 14.76 -20.09 -6.21
C SER A 313 13.97 -19.46 -7.35
N HIS A 314 12.88 -20.12 -7.77
CA HIS A 314 11.98 -19.62 -8.80
C HIS A 314 11.49 -18.19 -8.50
N VAL A 315 11.16 -17.91 -7.23
CA VAL A 315 10.69 -16.59 -6.78
C VAL A 315 11.77 -15.52 -7.01
N VAL A 316 13.02 -15.80 -6.63
CA VAL A 316 14.13 -14.84 -6.79
C VAL A 316 14.49 -14.64 -8.25
N CYS A 317 14.52 -15.72 -9.05
CA CYS A 317 14.74 -15.63 -10.50
C CYS A 317 13.63 -14.81 -11.18
N HIS A 318 12.37 -14.99 -10.79
CA HIS A 318 11.24 -14.21 -11.29
C HIS A 318 11.41 -12.72 -11.00
N VAL A 319 11.71 -12.36 -9.74
CA VAL A 319 11.97 -10.97 -9.36
C VAL A 319 13.11 -10.38 -10.20
N GLN A 320 14.21 -11.12 -10.37
CA GLN A 320 15.35 -10.65 -11.16
C GLN A 320 14.97 -10.40 -12.64
N ASN A 321 14.20 -11.31 -13.24
CA ASN A 321 13.70 -11.16 -14.62
C ASN A 321 12.83 -9.91 -14.79
N VAL A 322 11.97 -9.60 -13.79
CA VAL A 322 11.15 -8.38 -13.80
C VAL A 322 12.05 -7.15 -13.71
N LEU A 323 13.00 -7.12 -12.76
CA LEU A 323 13.92 -6.00 -12.56
C LEU A 323 14.81 -5.73 -13.79
N ASP A 324 15.26 -6.77 -14.48
CA ASP A 324 16.08 -6.63 -15.69
C ASP A 324 15.26 -6.10 -16.87
N ARG A 325 13.99 -6.50 -16.99
CA ARG A 325 13.06 -5.92 -17.96
C ARG A 325 12.87 -4.42 -17.73
N GLU A 326 12.69 -3.99 -16.48
CA GLU A 326 12.55 -2.56 -16.15
C GLU A 326 13.80 -1.76 -16.51
N LYS A 327 14.99 -2.28 -16.17
CA LYS A 327 16.25 -1.60 -16.46
C LYS A 327 16.46 -1.35 -17.95
N ASN A 328 16.08 -2.31 -18.79
CA ASN A 328 16.18 -2.18 -20.24
C ASN A 328 15.24 -1.09 -20.77
N ILE A 329 14.00 -1.01 -20.27
CA ILE A 329 13.04 0.04 -20.66
C ILE A 329 13.58 1.44 -20.33
N VAL A 330 14.21 1.59 -19.16
CA VAL A 330 14.81 2.87 -18.73
C VAL A 330 16.00 3.30 -19.59
N LEU A 331 16.79 2.34 -20.08
CA LEU A 331 17.93 2.62 -20.94
C LEU A 331 17.52 3.04 -22.36
N TYR A 332 16.52 2.39 -22.95
CA TYR A 332 16.00 2.76 -24.28
C TYR A 332 15.45 4.19 -24.33
N SER A 333 14.73 4.63 -23.30
CA SER A 333 14.21 6.00 -23.22
C SER A 333 15.31 7.09 -23.13
N ARG A 334 16.57 6.70 -22.87
CA ARG A 334 17.71 7.61 -22.72
C ARG A 334 18.58 7.68 -23.98
N GLU A 335 18.53 6.69 -24.85
CA GLU A 335 19.27 6.68 -26.12
C GLU A 335 18.54 7.42 -27.25
N GLU A 336 17.25 7.68 -27.10
CA GLU A 336 16.43 8.44 -28.05
C GLU A 336 16.37 9.97 -27.75
N SER A 337 17.20 10.48 -26.84
CA SER A 337 17.25 11.91 -26.42
C SER A 337 18.56 12.60 -26.74
#